data_AF-A0A5C0VFV6-F1
#
_entry.id   AF-A0A5C0VFV6-F1
#
_cell.length_a   1.000
_cell.length_b   1.000
_cell.length_c   1.000
_cell.angle_alpha   90.00
_cell.angle_beta   90.00
_cell.angle_gamma   90.00
#
_symmetry.space_group_name_H-M   'P 1'
#
loop_
_entity.id
_entity.type
_entity.pdbx_description
1 polymer ?
#
loop_
_entity_poly.entity_id
_entity_poly.type
_entity_poly.pdbx_seq_one_letter_code
_entity_poly.pdbx_strand_id
1 'polypeptide(L)' 'MANFAEYIKESYTELTEKVTWPTWGELQNSAIITLVASLIIALIIFAMDESAGNLIKLIYKSFV' A
#
# COMPACT_ATOMS: atom_id res chain seq x y z
N MET A 1 -1.95 -9.26 41.81
CA MET A 1 -2.58 -8.58 40.67
C MET A 1 -1.46 -7.87 39.94
N ALA A 2 -0.97 -8.44 38.83
CA ALA A 2 0.09 -7.80 38.06
C ALA A 2 -0.43 -6.42 37.62
N ASN A 3 0.29 -5.37 38.03
CA ASN A 3 -0.11 -4.01 37.71
C ASN A 3 -0.09 -3.89 36.17
N PHE A 4 -1.14 -3.34 35.58
CA PHE A 4 -1.24 -3.14 34.12
C PHE A 4 0.00 -2.42 33.53
N ALA A 5 0.65 -1.57 34.34
CA ALA A 5 1.90 -0.92 34.02
C ALA A 5 3.08 -1.89 33.81
N GLU A 6 3.11 -3.01 34.54
CA GLU A 6 4.14 -4.04 34.47
C GLU A 6 3.95 -4.93 33.23
N TYR A 7 2.70 -5.23 32.87
CA TYR A 7 2.35 -5.97 31.65
C TYR A 7 2.72 -5.23 30.37
N ILE A 8 2.50 -3.89 30.32
CA ILE A 8 2.94 -3.07 29.19
C ILE A 8 4.47 -3.03 29.10
N LYS A 9 5.15 -3.03 30.24
CA LYS A 9 6.62 -3.00 30.29
C LYS A 9 7.25 -4.32 29.82
N GLU A 10 6.68 -5.45 30.23
CA GLU A 10 7.06 -6.78 29.73
C GLU A 10 6.73 -6.93 28.24
N SER A 11 5.53 -6.51 27.80
CA SER A 11 5.13 -6.55 26.40
C SER A 11 6.02 -5.70 25.50
N TYR A 12 6.44 -4.51 25.97
CA TYR A 12 7.39 -3.67 25.25
C TYR A 12 8.74 -4.35 25.11
N THR A 13 9.24 -4.95 26.20
CA THR A 13 10.51 -5.69 26.21
C THR A 13 10.47 -6.89 25.27
N GLU A 14 9.38 -7.68 25.27
CA GLU A 14 9.16 -8.78 24.34
C GLU A 14 9.10 -8.34 22.87
N LEU A 15 8.42 -7.23 22.58
CA LEU A 15 8.32 -6.72 21.22
C LEU A 15 9.69 -6.27 20.67
N THR A 16 10.56 -5.70 21.50
CA THR A 16 11.93 -5.34 21.10
C THR A 16 12.90 -6.52 21.04
N GLU A 17 12.80 -7.51 21.93
CA GLU A 17 13.74 -8.63 21.98
C GLU A 17 13.36 -9.80 21.05
N LYS A 18 12.07 -9.99 20.74
CA LYS A 18 11.59 -11.10 19.90
C LYS A 18 11.06 -10.70 18.53
N VAL A 19 11.01 -9.41 18.20
CA VAL A 19 10.61 -8.98 16.85
C VAL A 19 11.67 -8.04 16.31
N THR A 20 12.43 -8.52 15.34
CA THR A 20 13.36 -7.69 14.57
C THR A 20 12.55 -6.74 13.69
N TRP A 21 12.12 -5.62 14.25
CA TRP A 21 11.58 -4.53 13.45
C TRP A 21 12.70 -4.05 12.51
N PRO A 22 12.47 -4.01 11.19
CA PRO A 22 13.48 -3.58 10.24
C PRO A 22 13.94 -2.17 10.61
N THR A 23 15.18 -1.82 10.32
CA THR A 23 15.63 -0.46 10.59
C THR A 23 14.79 0.54 9.78
N TRP A 24 14.62 1.77 10.29
CA TRP A 24 13.81 2.80 9.62
C TRP A 24 14.17 2.99 8.13
N GLY A 25 15.44 2.81 7.76
CA GLY A 25 15.90 2.87 6.37
C GLY A 25 15.40 1.72 5.49
N GLU A 26 15.35 0.49 6.01
CA GLU A 26 14.83 -0.68 5.28
C GLU A 26 13.31 -0.61 5.10
N LEU A 27 12.62 -0.08 6.11
CA LEU A 27 11.18 0.17 6.04
C LEU A 27 10.84 1.18 4.94
N GLN A 28 11.61 2.28 4.89
CA GLN A 28 11.41 3.31 3.88
C GLN A 28 11.75 2.81 2.48
N ASN A 29 12.81 2.00 2.33
CA ASN A 29 13.15 1.38 1.04
C ASN A 29 12.00 0.48 0.53
N SER A 30 11.43 -0.34 1.41
CA SER A 30 10.29 -1.20 1.08
C SER A 30 9.05 -0.38 0.70
N ALA A 31 8.78 0.70 1.44
CA ALA A 31 7.66 1.59 1.16
C ALA A 31 7.80 2.34 -0.18
N ILE A 32 9.01 2.79 -0.53
CA ILE A 32 9.28 3.47 -1.80
C ILE A 32 9.03 2.53 -2.97
N ILE A 33 9.47 1.27 -2.88
CA ILE A 33 9.23 0.27 -3.93
C ILE A 33 7.73 0.05 -4.14
N THR A 34 6.95 -0.09 -3.05
CA THR A 34 5.49 -0.25 -3.14
C THR A 34 4.81 1.00 -3.71
N LEU A 35 5.28 2.19 -3.37
CA LEU A 35 4.76 3.45 -3.90
C LEU A 35 5.00 3.59 -5.41
N VAL A 36 6.18 3.20 -5.89
CA VAL A 36 6.47 3.19 -7.34
C VAL A 36 5.62 2.13 -8.06
N ALA A 37 5.45 0.95 -7.46
CA ALA A 37 4.60 -0.09 -8.03
C ALA A 37 3.13 0.35 -8.16
N SER A 38 2.58 1.02 -7.14
CA SER A 38 1.20 1.53 -7.20
C SER A 38 1.03 2.65 -8.23
N LEU A 39 2.04 3.50 -8.41
CA LEU A 39 2.05 4.53 -9.45
C LEU A 39 1.95 3.94 -10.86
N ILE A 40 2.70 2.86 -11.13
CA ILE A 40 2.65 2.17 -12.43
C ILE A 40 1.26 1.56 -12.67
N ILE A 41 0.68 0.93 -11.65
CA ILE A 41 -0.68 0.36 -11.75
C ILE A 41 -1.71 1.47 -12.01
N ALA A 42 -1.58 2.62 -11.36
CA ALA A 42 -2.47 3.76 -11.58
C ALA A 42 -2.41 4.28 -13.03
N LEU A 43 -1.22 4.35 -13.62
CA LEU A 43 -1.05 4.73 -15.04
C LEU A 43 -1.71 3.73 -16.00
N ILE A 44 -1.62 2.43 -15.69
CA ILE A 44 -2.26 1.38 -16.51
C ILE A 44 -3.78 1.53 -16.44
N ILE A 45 -4.35 1.71 -15.24
CA ILE A 45 -5.79 1.92 -15.07
C ILE A 45 -6.24 3.17 -15.83
N PHE A 46 -5.48 4.26 -15.73
CA PHE A 46 -5.77 5.49 -16.47
C PHE A 46 -5.84 5.26 -17.99
N ALA A 47 -4.89 4.52 -18.55
CA ALA A 47 -4.90 4.16 -19.97
C ALA A 47 -6.11 3.28 -20.34
N MET A 48 -6.48 2.33 -19.47
CA MET A 48 -7.64 1.48 -19.65
C MET A 48 -8.94 2.29 -19.63
N ASP A 49 -9.11 3.22 -18.69
CA ASP A 49 -10.29 4.06 -18.57
C ASP A 49 -10.50 4.95 -19.81
N GLU A 50 -9.42 5.57 -20.31
CA GLU A 50 -9.45 6.36 -21.55
C GLU A 50 -9.82 5.50 -22.78
N SER A 51 -9.26 4.29 -22.86
CA SER A 51 -9.57 3.36 -23.95
C SER A 51 -11.03 2.91 -23.95
N ALA A 52 -11.58 2.58 -22.77
CA ALA A 52 -12.95 2.17 -22.60
C ALA A 52 -13.93 3.31 -22.92
N GLY A 53 -13.63 4.53 -22.44
CA GLY A 53 -14.42 5.72 -22.73
C GLY A 53 -14.47 6.03 -24.23
N ASN A 54 -13.35 5.90 -24.93
CA ASN A 54 -13.29 6.11 -26.38
C ASN A 54 -14.00 5.01 -27.17
N LEU A 55 -13.91 3.74 -26.74
CA LEU A 55 -14.66 2.64 -27.36
C LEU A 55 -16.17 2.84 -27.25
N ILE A 56 -16.66 3.23 -26.07
CA ILE A 56 -18.10 3.48 -25.87
C ILE A 56 -18.58 4.65 -26.74
N LYS A 57 -17.80 5.74 -26.82
CA LYS A 57 -18.11 6.89 -27.69
C LYS A 57 -18.18 6.49 -29.17
N LEU A 58 -17.29 5.62 -29.64
CA LEU A 58 -17.30 5.12 -31.02
C LEU A 58 -18.53 4.27 -31.33
N ILE A 59 -18.93 3.40 -30.40
CA ILE A 59 -20.15 2.60 -30.55
C ILE A 59 -21.39 3.50 -30.59
N TYR A 60 -21.49 4.45 -29.65
CA TYR A 60 -22.61 5.40 -29.63
C TYR A 60 -22.70 6.25 -30.92
N LYS A 61 -21.56 6.74 -31.42
CA LYS A 61 -21.50 7.51 -32.67
C LYS A 61 -21.85 6.68 -33.92
N SER A 62 -21.75 5.36 -33.86
CA SER A 62 -22.08 4.48 -34.98
C SER A 62 -23.56 4.08 -35.01
N PHE A 63 -24.27 4.22 -33.88
CA PHE A 63 -25.67 3.82 -33.73
C PHE A 63 -26.66 5.01 -33.79
N VAL A 64 -26.16 6.24 -33.62
CA VAL A 64 -26.85 7.52 -33.93
C VAL A 64 -26.37 8.02 -35.28
#